data_AF-A0A7S2M1F8-F1
#
_entry.id   AF-A0A7S2M1F8-F1
#
_cell.length_a   1.000
_cell.length_b   1.000
_cell.length_c   1.000
_cell.angle_alpha   90.00
_cell.angle_beta   90.00
_cell.angle_gamma   90.00
#
_symmetry.space_group_name_H-M   'P 1'
#
loop_
_entity.id
_entity.type
_entity.pdbx_description
1 polymer ?
#
loop_
_entity_poly.entity_id
_entity_poly.type
_entity_poly.pdbx_seq_one_letter_code
_entity_poly.pdbx_strand_id
1 'polypeptide(L)'
;GCGRGYLTFSVHSYLSDKYNNADCVVETQGIERRPKLVQEINGIARELGEGKFEKLNFIEGSIGETDNSLFGDAKQHQNVGNKDSVDVVIALHACDTATDDALWFAIGRGIDVIVTAPCCQHELRPQIDHHVSNNPNHVLANVLRHAIYRERATEQITDSMRAILLEIAGYDVQVFEFIGGEHTAKNCIITATKKVMSGSKKEDAWLEERRKRLIELAELYGVRRQRLASLMGESITSSSNLKVKAAGGMPP
;
A
#
# COMPACT_ATOMS: atom_id res chain seq x y z
N GLY A 1 10.30 -0.15 4.37
CA GLY A 1 10.93 -1.11 5.29
C GLY A 1 11.30 -2.35 4.52
N CYS A 2 12.31 -2.27 3.66
CA CYS A 2 12.79 -3.42 2.88
C CYS A 2 13.60 -4.43 3.72
N GLY A 3 13.81 -4.14 5.01
CA GLY A 3 14.50 -5.05 5.92
C GLY A 3 15.94 -5.31 5.46
N ARG A 4 16.38 -6.57 5.53
CA ARG A 4 17.71 -6.98 5.08
C ARG A 4 17.87 -7.01 3.54
N GLY A 5 16.85 -6.61 2.80
CA GLY A 5 16.91 -6.48 1.34
C GLY A 5 16.86 -7.79 0.56
N TYR A 6 16.71 -8.98 1.18
CA TYR A 6 16.72 -10.27 0.45
C TYR A 6 15.79 -10.28 -0.77
N LEU A 7 14.53 -9.89 -0.59
CA LEU A 7 13.60 -9.79 -1.71
C LEU A 7 14.01 -8.69 -2.70
N THR A 8 14.45 -7.54 -2.21
CA THR A 8 14.90 -6.41 -3.05
C THR A 8 16.04 -6.82 -3.97
N PHE A 9 17.06 -7.50 -3.45
CA PHE A 9 18.17 -8.05 -4.24
C PHE A 9 17.68 -9.08 -5.25
N SER A 10 16.84 -10.03 -4.84
CA SER A 10 16.32 -11.07 -5.73
C SER A 10 15.47 -10.52 -6.87
N VAL A 11 14.57 -9.57 -6.57
CA VAL A 11 13.71 -8.91 -7.56
C VAL A 11 14.54 -8.06 -8.50
N HIS A 12 15.46 -7.23 -7.97
CA HIS A 12 16.36 -6.43 -8.79
C HIS A 12 17.17 -7.32 -9.73
N SER A 13 17.79 -8.37 -9.20
CA SER A 13 18.56 -9.34 -10.00
C SER A 13 17.73 -9.96 -11.12
N TYR A 14 16.54 -10.47 -10.80
CA TYR A 14 15.65 -11.11 -11.78
C TYR A 14 15.17 -10.14 -12.86
N LEU A 15 14.75 -8.94 -12.47
CA LEU A 15 14.28 -7.92 -13.41
C LEU A 15 15.43 -7.44 -14.29
N SER A 16 16.61 -7.19 -13.72
CA SER A 16 17.82 -6.80 -14.46
C SER A 16 18.19 -7.87 -15.49
N ASP A 17 18.18 -9.16 -15.12
CA ASP A 17 18.48 -10.25 -16.06
C ASP A 17 17.46 -10.34 -17.22
N LYS A 18 16.20 -10.00 -16.94
CA LYS A 18 15.10 -10.16 -17.89
C LYS A 18 14.92 -8.95 -18.81
N TYR A 19 15.14 -7.74 -18.29
CA TYR A 19 14.72 -6.51 -18.95
C TYR A 19 15.87 -5.55 -19.27
N ASN A 20 17.05 -5.66 -18.65
CA ASN A 20 18.15 -4.76 -19.00
C ASN A 20 18.58 -4.98 -20.45
N ASN A 21 18.51 -3.90 -21.22
CA ASN A 21 18.97 -3.82 -22.60
C ASN A 21 19.29 -2.37 -22.96
N ALA A 22 19.54 -2.07 -24.23
CA ALA A 22 19.89 -0.71 -24.67
C ALA A 22 18.82 0.35 -24.37
N ASP A 23 17.55 -0.04 -24.31
CA ASP A 23 16.39 0.85 -24.17
C ASP A 23 15.78 0.84 -22.76
N CYS A 24 16.19 -0.09 -21.89
CA CYS A 24 15.61 -0.27 -20.56
C CYS A 24 16.69 -0.63 -19.54
N VAL A 25 16.71 0.12 -18.43
CA VAL A 25 17.60 -0.12 -17.29
C VAL A 25 16.75 -0.22 -16.03
N VAL A 26 16.88 -1.34 -15.33
CA VAL A 26 16.22 -1.57 -14.04
C VAL A 26 16.98 -0.84 -12.95
N GLU A 27 16.32 0.16 -12.35
CA GLU A 27 16.79 0.84 -11.15
C GLU A 27 15.92 0.44 -9.96
N THR A 28 16.52 0.33 -8.78
CA THR A 28 15.79 -0.09 -7.57
C THR A 28 16.32 0.66 -6.36
N GLN A 29 15.40 1.25 -5.59
CA GLN A 29 15.71 1.92 -4.35
C GLN A 29 14.91 1.31 -3.20
N GLY A 30 15.60 0.76 -2.20
CA GLY A 30 14.98 0.27 -0.98
C GLY A 30 14.91 1.35 0.09
N ILE A 31 13.77 1.45 0.78
CA ILE A 31 13.58 2.39 1.89
C ILE A 31 13.57 1.62 3.22
N GLU A 32 14.46 1.96 4.14
CA GLU A 32 14.59 1.31 5.45
C GLU A 32 14.84 2.33 6.57
N ARG A 33 14.20 2.14 7.73
CA ARG A 33 14.25 3.11 8.84
C ARG A 33 15.52 3.03 9.68
N ARG A 34 16.29 1.95 9.58
CA ARG A 34 17.44 1.69 10.45
C ARG A 34 18.75 2.08 9.74
N PRO A 35 19.39 3.21 10.09
CA PRO A 35 20.61 3.68 9.42
C PRO A 35 21.72 2.61 9.34
N LYS A 36 21.94 1.89 10.43
CA LYS A 36 22.96 0.83 10.48
C LYS A 36 22.69 -0.28 9.45
N LEU A 37 21.42 -0.66 9.28
CA LEU A 37 21.03 -1.68 8.31
C LEU A 37 21.17 -1.15 6.88
N VAL A 38 20.80 0.12 6.65
CA VAL A 38 21.00 0.80 5.35
C VAL A 38 22.48 0.82 4.95
N GLN A 39 23.38 1.12 5.88
CA GLN A 39 24.82 1.09 5.64
C GLN A 39 25.32 -0.32 5.30
N GLU A 40 24.85 -1.33 6.05
CA GLU A 40 25.19 -2.74 5.84
C GLU A 40 24.74 -3.23 4.46
N ILE A 41 23.46 -3.05 4.10
CA ILE A 41 22.91 -3.54 2.82
C ILE A 41 23.49 -2.79 1.61
N ASN A 42 23.79 -1.49 1.73
CA ASN A 42 24.52 -0.77 0.68
C ASN A 42 25.97 -1.25 0.56
N GLY A 43 26.60 -1.67 1.66
CA GLY A 43 27.91 -2.32 1.63
C GLY A 43 27.88 -3.61 0.82
N ILE A 44 26.89 -4.47 1.11
CA ILE A 44 26.67 -5.71 0.37
C ILE A 44 26.39 -5.43 -1.12
N ALA A 45 25.57 -4.43 -1.44
CA ALA A 45 25.29 -4.07 -2.84
C ALA A 45 26.57 -3.68 -3.60
N ARG A 46 27.47 -2.91 -2.96
CA ARG A 46 28.77 -2.55 -3.54
C ARG A 46 29.70 -3.74 -3.69
N GLU A 47 29.76 -4.64 -2.70
CA GLU A 47 30.60 -5.85 -2.74
C GLU A 47 30.15 -6.84 -3.81
N LEU A 48 28.84 -6.98 -4.01
CA LEU A 48 28.26 -7.87 -5.03
C LEU A 48 28.43 -7.35 -6.46
N GLY A 49 28.92 -6.13 -6.64
CA GLY A 49 29.75 -5.77 -7.78
C GLY A 49 29.30 -4.58 -8.62
N GLU A 50 30.30 -3.97 -9.27
CA GLU A 50 30.16 -3.08 -10.42
C GLU A 50 29.48 -3.84 -11.58
N GLY A 51 28.41 -3.28 -12.15
CA GLY A 51 27.54 -3.96 -13.12
C GLY A 51 26.14 -4.23 -12.58
N LYS A 52 25.82 -5.49 -12.24
CA LYS A 52 24.43 -5.95 -12.03
C LYS A 52 23.69 -5.23 -10.89
N PHE A 53 24.38 -4.81 -9.83
CA PHE A 53 23.77 -4.15 -8.66
C PHE A 53 24.12 -2.65 -8.57
N GLU A 54 24.73 -2.08 -9.60
CA GLU A 54 25.12 -0.66 -9.62
C GLU A 54 23.91 0.28 -9.48
N LYS A 55 22.77 -0.15 -10.01
CA LYS A 55 21.48 0.56 -9.95
C LYS A 55 20.59 0.12 -8.79
N LEU A 56 21.14 -0.61 -7.81
CA LEU A 56 20.47 -0.97 -6.57
C LEU A 56 21.07 -0.16 -5.41
N ASN A 57 20.25 0.67 -4.77
CA ASN A 57 20.67 1.40 -3.57
C ASN A 57 19.57 1.41 -2.50
N PHE A 58 19.94 1.83 -1.30
CA PHE A 58 19.05 1.89 -0.16
C PHE A 58 19.18 3.23 0.55
N ILE A 59 18.05 3.82 0.94
CA ILE A 59 17.97 5.09 1.67
C ILE A 59 17.35 4.91 3.06
N GLU A 60 17.80 5.77 3.98
CA GLU A 60 17.19 5.86 5.30
C GLU A 60 15.87 6.61 5.21
N GLY A 61 14.81 6.04 5.78
CA GLY A 61 13.55 6.75 5.95
C GLY A 61 12.32 5.87 5.99
N SER A 62 11.18 6.51 5.79
CA SER A 62 9.89 5.85 5.63
C SER A 62 9.18 6.36 4.38
N ILE A 63 8.46 5.47 3.70
CA ILE A 63 7.85 5.80 2.41
C ILE A 63 6.83 6.95 2.50
N GLY A 64 6.12 7.07 3.64
CA GLY A 64 5.17 8.17 3.88
C GLY A 64 5.83 9.54 4.08
N GLU A 65 7.13 9.57 4.38
CA GLU A 65 7.93 10.79 4.57
C GLU A 65 8.92 11.03 3.42
N THR A 66 9.01 10.10 2.48
CA THR A 66 9.95 10.20 1.37
C THR A 66 9.43 11.23 0.38
N ASP A 67 10.24 12.26 0.12
CA ASP A 67 9.93 13.29 -0.86
C ASP A 67 10.14 12.78 -2.29
N ASN A 68 10.08 13.69 -3.26
CA ASN A 68 10.24 13.34 -4.67
C ASN A 68 11.68 12.97 -5.06
N SER A 69 12.67 12.99 -4.16
CA SER A 69 14.08 12.71 -4.47
C SER A 69 14.43 11.21 -4.42
N LEU A 70 13.59 10.37 -5.03
CA LEU A 70 13.97 8.98 -5.27
C LEU A 70 15.02 8.90 -6.39
N PHE A 71 15.91 7.92 -6.29
CA PHE A 71 16.98 7.65 -7.28
C PHE A 71 18.07 8.73 -7.46
N GLY A 72 18.09 9.79 -6.64
CA GLY A 72 19.17 10.79 -6.55
C GLY A 72 19.18 11.88 -7.66
N ASP A 73 20.04 12.90 -7.51
CA ASP A 73 20.13 14.13 -8.34
C ASP A 73 20.56 13.94 -9.82
N ALA A 74 20.58 12.71 -10.35
CA ALA A 74 21.07 12.40 -11.69
C ALA A 74 20.14 12.85 -12.85
N LYS A 75 19.28 13.86 -12.63
CA LYS A 75 18.38 14.45 -13.65
C LYS A 75 18.36 15.99 -13.65
N GLN A 76 19.47 16.68 -13.38
CA GLN A 76 19.55 18.13 -13.60
C GLN A 76 19.63 18.56 -15.08
N HIS A 77 19.62 17.64 -16.04
CA HIS A 77 19.82 17.97 -17.45
C HIS A 77 18.86 17.30 -18.42
N GLN A 78 17.53 17.31 -18.19
CA GLN A 78 16.58 17.16 -19.31
C GLN A 78 15.34 18.05 -19.14
N ASN A 79 15.28 19.08 -19.97
CA ASN A 79 14.08 19.87 -20.26
C ASN A 79 13.12 19.04 -21.13
N VAL A 80 12.46 18.02 -20.56
CA VAL A 80 11.21 17.44 -21.10
C VAL A 80 10.45 16.78 -19.93
N GLY A 81 9.29 17.31 -19.54
CA GLY A 81 8.25 16.58 -18.81
C GLY A 81 8.66 15.79 -17.55
N ASN A 82 8.84 16.51 -16.44
CA ASN A 82 8.86 16.05 -15.05
C ASN A 82 8.28 14.63 -14.80
N LYS A 83 9.15 13.63 -14.58
CA LYS A 83 8.80 12.37 -13.92
C LYS A 83 10.06 11.62 -13.43
N ASP A 84 10.32 11.74 -12.15
CA ASP A 84 10.96 10.70 -11.36
C ASP A 84 9.96 9.54 -11.19
N SER A 85 9.59 8.93 -12.32
CA SER A 85 8.50 7.94 -12.36
C SER A 85 9.01 6.62 -11.82
N VAL A 86 8.53 6.29 -10.61
CA VAL A 86 8.54 4.92 -10.11
C VAL A 86 7.49 4.14 -10.88
N ASP A 87 7.87 3.05 -11.54
CA ASP A 87 6.94 2.20 -12.29
C ASP A 87 6.26 1.15 -11.38
N VAL A 88 6.97 0.68 -10.35
CA VAL A 88 6.54 -0.39 -9.46
C VAL A 88 6.82 -0.05 -8.00
N VAL A 89 5.81 -0.19 -7.14
CA VAL A 89 5.97 -0.15 -5.67
C VAL A 89 5.69 -1.51 -5.07
N ILE A 90 6.63 -1.98 -4.25
CA ILE A 90 6.50 -3.21 -3.48
C ILE A 90 6.63 -2.89 -1.99
N ALA A 91 5.58 -3.19 -1.22
CA ALA A 91 5.57 -3.02 0.24
C ALA A 91 5.08 -4.30 0.93
N LEU A 92 6.01 -5.18 1.28
CA LEU A 92 5.69 -6.43 1.98
C LEU A 92 5.92 -6.28 3.48
N HIS A 93 4.96 -6.76 4.27
CA HIS A 93 4.95 -6.65 5.73
C HIS A 93 5.16 -5.22 6.26
N ALA A 94 4.70 -4.22 5.50
CA ALA A 94 4.58 -2.86 5.99
C ALA A 94 3.42 -2.79 6.99
N CYS A 95 3.66 -3.16 8.25
CA CYS A 95 2.56 -3.43 9.17
C CYS A 95 1.71 -2.20 9.51
N ASP A 96 0.44 -2.48 9.80
CA ASP A 96 -0.59 -1.49 10.14
C ASP A 96 -0.69 -0.38 9.08
N THR A 97 -0.61 0.88 9.49
CA THR A 97 -0.80 2.05 8.62
C THR A 97 0.36 2.29 7.65
N ALA A 98 1.50 1.61 7.81
CA ALA A 98 2.61 1.72 6.88
C ALA A 98 2.27 1.16 5.48
N THR A 99 1.38 0.17 5.39
CA THR A 99 0.83 -0.27 4.09
C THR A 99 0.02 0.86 3.46
N ASP A 100 -0.82 1.54 4.23
CA ASP A 100 -1.66 2.64 3.72
C ASP A 100 -0.82 3.84 3.24
N ASP A 101 0.26 4.18 3.93
CA ASP A 101 1.19 5.21 3.48
C ASP A 101 1.89 4.82 2.16
N ALA A 102 2.23 3.53 1.97
CA ALA A 102 2.80 3.02 0.73
C ALA A 102 1.79 3.03 -0.44
N LEU A 103 0.54 2.66 -0.16
CA LEU A 103 -0.55 2.73 -1.13
C LEU A 103 -0.81 4.18 -1.54
N TRP A 104 -0.85 5.11 -0.58
CA TRP A 104 -1.01 6.53 -0.87
C TRP A 104 0.15 7.10 -1.68
N PHE A 105 1.40 6.74 -1.32
CA PHE A 105 2.58 7.11 -2.09
C PHE A 105 2.43 6.73 -3.57
N ALA A 106 1.94 5.51 -3.83
CA ALA A 106 1.76 4.99 -5.18
C ALA A 106 0.58 5.62 -5.93
N ILE A 107 -0.56 5.79 -5.27
CA ILE A 107 -1.74 6.46 -5.83
C ILE A 107 -1.42 7.91 -6.20
N GLY A 108 -0.82 8.67 -5.27
CA GLY A 108 -0.49 10.09 -5.49
C GLY A 108 0.49 10.33 -6.64
N ARG A 109 1.32 9.32 -6.97
CA ARG A 109 2.26 9.35 -8.11
C ARG A 109 1.71 8.67 -9.36
N GLY A 110 0.54 8.05 -9.27
CA GLY A 110 -0.06 7.29 -10.36
C GLY A 110 0.87 6.20 -10.89
N ILE A 111 1.48 5.44 -9.99
CA ILE A 111 2.39 4.33 -10.29
C ILE A 111 1.65 3.21 -10.99
N ASP A 112 2.31 2.50 -11.92
CA ASP A 112 1.64 1.54 -12.78
C ASP A 112 1.36 0.20 -12.09
N VAL A 113 2.25 -0.26 -11.20
CA VAL A 113 2.09 -1.51 -10.48
C VAL A 113 2.33 -1.35 -8.97
N ILE A 114 1.41 -1.86 -8.18
CA ILE A 114 1.48 -1.87 -6.72
C ILE A 114 1.37 -3.31 -6.23
N VAL A 115 2.27 -3.71 -5.32
CA VAL A 115 2.26 -5.04 -4.69
C VAL A 115 2.43 -4.90 -3.19
N THR A 116 1.44 -5.32 -2.41
CA THR A 116 1.51 -5.23 -0.94
C THR A 116 1.11 -6.54 -0.27
N ALA A 117 1.88 -6.96 0.75
CA ALA A 117 1.53 -8.07 1.63
C ALA A 117 1.24 -7.50 3.05
N PRO A 118 -0.03 -7.20 3.35
CA PRO A 118 -0.42 -6.68 4.66
C PRO A 118 -0.26 -7.75 5.76
N CYS A 119 0.07 -7.32 6.98
CA CYS A 119 0.40 -8.23 8.12
C CYS A 119 -0.46 -7.98 9.36
N CYS A 120 -0.36 -6.78 9.94
CA CYS A 120 -0.97 -6.44 11.22
C CYS A 120 -1.93 -5.27 11.04
N GLN A 121 -3.00 -5.22 11.83
CA GLN A 121 -4.06 -4.20 11.70
C GLN A 121 -4.42 -3.62 13.08
N HIS A 122 -3.60 -2.70 13.57
CA HIS A 122 -3.80 -2.04 14.86
C HIS A 122 -4.76 -0.84 14.76
N GLU A 123 -4.98 -0.28 13.56
CA GLU A 123 -5.97 0.78 13.35
C GLU A 123 -7.41 0.26 13.48
N LEU A 124 -7.75 -0.82 12.77
CA LEU A 124 -9.13 -1.32 12.71
C LEU A 124 -9.50 -2.18 13.91
N ARG A 125 -8.55 -2.92 14.48
CA ARG A 125 -8.82 -3.88 15.56
C ARG A 125 -9.54 -3.27 16.76
N PRO A 126 -9.09 -2.15 17.36
CA PRO A 126 -9.77 -1.55 18.51
C PRO A 126 -11.18 -1.05 18.18
N GLN A 127 -11.40 -0.59 16.95
CA GLN A 127 -12.70 -0.10 16.49
C GLN A 127 -13.71 -1.25 16.39
N ILE A 128 -13.29 -2.38 15.81
CA ILE A 128 -14.10 -3.59 15.70
C ILE A 128 -14.36 -4.20 17.09
N ASP A 129 -13.35 -4.28 17.95
CA ASP A 129 -13.50 -4.77 19.32
C ASP A 129 -14.54 -3.91 20.08
N HIS A 130 -14.43 -2.58 19.99
CA HIS A 130 -15.39 -1.66 20.60
C HIS A 130 -16.81 -1.79 20.01
N HIS A 131 -16.94 -1.97 18.70
CA HIS A 131 -18.23 -2.17 18.03
C HIS A 131 -18.94 -3.42 18.54
N VAL A 132 -18.21 -4.54 18.65
CA VAL A 132 -18.76 -5.82 19.12
C VAL A 132 -19.15 -5.75 20.59
N SER A 133 -18.32 -5.14 21.44
CA SER A 133 -18.60 -5.02 22.88
C SER A 133 -19.84 -4.16 23.17
N ASN A 134 -20.07 -3.10 22.39
CA ASN A 134 -21.21 -2.20 22.61
C ASN A 134 -22.50 -2.64 21.90
N ASN A 135 -22.40 -3.58 20.96
CA ASN A 135 -23.55 -4.06 20.19
C ASN A 135 -23.68 -5.59 20.29
N PRO A 136 -24.00 -6.14 21.49
CA PRO A 136 -24.06 -7.59 21.69
C PRO A 136 -25.14 -8.28 20.82
N ASN A 137 -26.16 -7.53 20.38
CA ASN A 137 -27.22 -8.03 19.49
C ASN A 137 -26.87 -7.90 17.99
N HIS A 138 -25.66 -7.42 17.64
CA HIS A 138 -25.24 -7.32 16.25
C HIS A 138 -25.13 -8.70 15.61
N VAL A 139 -25.50 -8.82 14.32
CA VAL A 139 -25.52 -10.11 13.61
C VAL A 139 -24.17 -10.84 13.63
N LEU A 140 -23.06 -10.08 13.69
CA LEU A 140 -21.70 -10.63 13.74
C LEU A 140 -21.15 -10.90 15.15
N ALA A 141 -21.88 -10.57 16.22
CA ALA A 141 -21.37 -10.64 17.59
C ALA A 141 -20.86 -12.05 17.95
N ASN A 142 -21.58 -13.10 17.54
CA ASN A 142 -21.18 -14.49 17.81
C ASN A 142 -19.94 -14.95 17.03
N VAL A 143 -19.71 -14.40 15.84
CA VAL A 143 -18.50 -14.70 15.04
C VAL A 143 -17.31 -13.98 15.67
N LEU A 144 -17.47 -12.69 15.97
CA LEU A 144 -16.38 -11.83 16.42
C LEU A 144 -16.06 -11.96 17.92
N ARG A 145 -16.87 -12.68 18.72
CA ARG A 145 -16.57 -12.91 20.15
C ARG A 145 -15.24 -13.65 20.38
N HIS A 146 -14.88 -14.54 19.46
CA HIS A 146 -13.65 -15.34 19.56
C HIS A 146 -12.47 -14.56 19.00
N ALA A 147 -11.39 -14.44 19.79
CA ALA A 147 -10.23 -13.61 19.45
C ALA A 147 -9.62 -13.95 18.08
N ILE A 148 -9.51 -15.24 17.76
CA ILE A 148 -8.93 -15.72 16.51
C ILE A 148 -9.76 -15.33 15.27
N TYR A 149 -11.08 -15.44 15.34
CA TYR A 149 -11.96 -15.05 14.23
C TYR A 149 -12.00 -13.55 14.07
N ARG A 150 -11.97 -12.81 15.18
CA ARG A 150 -11.92 -11.34 15.15
C ARG A 150 -10.63 -10.83 14.53
N GLU A 151 -9.50 -11.45 14.85
CA GLU A 151 -8.20 -11.13 14.24
C GLU A 151 -8.23 -11.34 12.73
N ARG A 152 -8.60 -12.54 12.29
CA ARG A 152 -8.70 -12.87 10.85
C ARG A 152 -9.72 -11.99 10.11
N ALA A 153 -10.87 -11.72 10.72
CA ALA A 153 -11.86 -10.83 10.14
C ALA A 153 -11.29 -9.41 10.00
N THR A 154 -10.62 -8.88 11.02
CA THR A 154 -10.01 -7.54 10.97
C THR A 154 -9.03 -7.42 9.81
N GLU A 155 -8.21 -8.46 9.57
CA GLU A 155 -7.30 -8.51 8.41
C GLU A 155 -8.06 -8.45 7.09
N GLN A 156 -9.01 -9.36 6.90
CA GLN A 156 -9.81 -9.44 5.68
C GLN A 156 -10.57 -8.13 5.42
N ILE A 157 -11.12 -7.50 6.46
CA ILE A 157 -11.84 -6.23 6.34
C ILE A 157 -10.88 -5.13 5.95
N THR A 158 -9.71 -5.03 6.58
CA THR A 158 -8.74 -3.99 6.26
C THR A 158 -8.28 -4.11 4.80
N ASP A 159 -7.99 -5.31 4.35
CA ASP A 159 -7.51 -5.57 2.99
C ASP A 159 -8.63 -5.37 1.96
N SER A 160 -9.87 -5.71 2.30
CA SER A 160 -11.03 -5.41 1.47
C SER A 160 -11.27 -3.91 1.32
N MET A 161 -11.13 -3.14 2.41
CA MET A 161 -11.23 -1.67 2.36
C MET A 161 -10.12 -1.08 1.50
N ARG A 162 -8.87 -1.54 1.65
CA ARG A 162 -7.73 -1.12 0.81
C ARG A 162 -7.97 -1.45 -0.66
N ALA A 163 -8.51 -2.63 -0.96
CA ALA A 163 -8.83 -3.02 -2.33
C ALA A 163 -9.90 -2.12 -2.96
N ILE A 164 -10.99 -1.83 -2.24
CA ILE A 164 -12.03 -0.90 -2.72
C ILE A 164 -11.46 0.53 -2.90
N LEU A 165 -10.58 0.98 -2.01
CA LEU A 165 -9.93 2.29 -2.14
C LEU A 165 -9.01 2.35 -3.37
N LEU A 166 -8.26 1.30 -3.65
CA LEU A 166 -7.46 1.19 -4.88
C LEU A 166 -8.34 1.16 -6.14
N GLU A 167 -9.47 0.44 -6.11
CA GLU A 167 -10.48 0.44 -7.17
C GLU A 167 -11.00 1.87 -7.42
N ILE A 168 -11.33 2.61 -6.35
CA ILE A 168 -11.75 4.01 -6.43
C ILE A 168 -10.65 4.91 -7.01
N ALA A 169 -9.38 4.62 -6.69
CA ALA A 169 -8.21 5.32 -7.21
C ALA A 169 -7.86 4.98 -8.67
N GLY A 170 -8.65 4.13 -9.36
CA GLY A 170 -8.46 3.80 -10.77
C GLY A 170 -7.47 2.66 -11.01
N TYR A 171 -7.36 1.74 -10.07
CA TYR A 171 -6.57 0.51 -10.24
C TYR A 171 -7.48 -0.70 -10.49
N ASP A 172 -7.00 -1.63 -11.30
CA ASP A 172 -7.51 -3.01 -11.32
C ASP A 172 -6.82 -3.79 -10.20
N VAL A 173 -7.60 -4.40 -9.31
CA VAL A 173 -7.12 -4.93 -8.02
C VAL A 173 -7.39 -6.42 -7.92
N GLN A 174 -6.40 -7.16 -7.43
CA GLN A 174 -6.55 -8.58 -7.09
C GLN A 174 -6.06 -8.83 -5.68
N VAL A 175 -6.79 -9.67 -4.95
CA VAL A 175 -6.38 -10.19 -3.64
C VAL A 175 -6.36 -11.71 -3.72
N PHE A 176 -5.21 -12.32 -3.50
CA PHE A 176 -5.04 -13.77 -3.63
C PHE A 176 -4.02 -14.32 -2.64
N GLU A 177 -4.04 -15.65 -2.47
CA GLU A 177 -3.05 -16.38 -1.67
C GLU A 177 -1.73 -16.51 -2.44
N PHE A 178 -0.64 -15.93 -1.93
CA PHE A 178 0.66 -15.97 -2.61
C PHE A 178 1.54 -17.14 -2.17
N ILE A 179 1.27 -17.71 -1.00
CA ILE A 179 2.00 -18.85 -0.45
C ILE A 179 1.07 -19.67 0.44
N GLY A 180 1.27 -20.99 0.51
CA GLY A 180 0.44 -21.85 1.35
C GLY A 180 0.44 -21.42 2.82
N GLY A 181 -0.73 -21.50 3.46
CA GLY A 181 -0.91 -21.14 4.87
C GLY A 181 -0.02 -21.90 5.86
N GLU A 182 0.56 -23.02 5.46
CA GLU A 182 1.56 -23.79 6.21
C GLU A 182 2.88 -23.03 6.40
N HIS A 183 3.18 -22.07 5.52
CA HIS A 183 4.38 -21.25 5.60
C HIS A 183 4.16 -19.97 6.43
N THR A 184 2.97 -19.38 6.32
CA THR A 184 2.58 -18.20 7.11
C THR A 184 1.07 -18.05 7.13
N ALA A 185 0.52 -17.67 8.29
CA ALA A 185 -0.89 -17.28 8.39
C ALA A 185 -1.20 -15.93 7.70
N LYS A 186 -0.16 -15.15 7.36
CA LYS A 186 -0.24 -13.88 6.62
C LYS A 186 0.13 -14.13 5.15
N ASN A 187 -0.76 -14.83 4.46
CA ASN A 187 -0.51 -15.39 3.13
C ASN A 187 -1.25 -14.69 1.99
N CYS A 188 -1.95 -13.59 2.26
CA CYS A 188 -2.63 -12.81 1.23
C CYS A 188 -1.73 -11.70 0.69
N ILE A 189 -1.84 -11.45 -0.61
CA ILE A 189 -1.19 -10.33 -1.30
C ILE A 189 -2.26 -9.52 -2.04
N ILE A 190 -2.10 -8.20 -2.04
CA ILE A 190 -2.88 -7.28 -2.86
C ILE A 190 -1.98 -6.82 -4.00
N THR A 191 -2.41 -7.03 -5.23
CA THR A 191 -1.81 -6.44 -6.43
C THR A 191 -2.77 -5.43 -7.03
N ALA A 192 -2.23 -4.32 -7.51
CA ALA A 192 -3.00 -3.29 -8.18
C ALA A 192 -2.25 -2.84 -9.44
N THR A 193 -2.94 -2.81 -10.58
CA THR A 193 -2.38 -2.30 -11.84
C THR A 193 -3.18 -1.10 -12.31
N LYS A 194 -2.49 -0.05 -12.74
CA LYS A 194 -3.14 1.20 -13.12
C LYS A 194 -4.00 1.00 -14.36
N LYS A 195 -5.26 1.44 -14.29
CA LYS A 195 -6.21 1.37 -15.40
C LYS A 195 -6.35 2.73 -16.07
N VAL A 196 -6.59 2.72 -17.38
CA VAL A 196 -7.09 3.90 -18.10
C VAL A 196 -8.57 4.11 -17.76
N MET A 197 -8.86 5.16 -17.00
CA MET A 197 -10.22 5.58 -16.72
C MET A 197 -10.81 6.27 -17.95
N SER A 198 -12.00 5.80 -18.35
CA SER A 198 -12.75 6.31 -19.50
C SER A 198 -13.48 7.63 -19.24
N GLY A 199 -13.76 7.95 -17.97
CA GLY A 199 -14.61 9.09 -17.59
C GLY A 199 -16.06 8.96 -18.07
N SER A 200 -16.52 7.74 -18.32
CA SER A 200 -17.88 7.49 -18.80
C SER A 200 -18.89 7.52 -17.64
N LYS A 201 -20.15 7.88 -17.92
CA LYS A 201 -21.23 7.82 -16.91
C LYS A 201 -21.37 6.45 -16.23
N LYS A 202 -21.05 5.37 -16.97
CA LYS A 202 -21.07 4.01 -16.42
C LYS A 202 -19.96 3.81 -15.39
N GLU A 203 -18.79 4.38 -15.64
CA GLU A 203 -17.66 4.35 -14.72
C GLU A 203 -17.92 5.22 -13.48
N ASP A 204 -18.51 6.40 -13.64
CA ASP A 204 -18.93 7.24 -12.51
C ASP A 204 -19.92 6.49 -11.61
N ALA A 205 -20.97 5.88 -12.19
CA ALA A 205 -21.93 5.09 -11.44
C ALA A 205 -21.29 3.88 -10.73
N TRP A 206 -20.27 3.27 -11.35
CA TRP A 206 -19.52 2.18 -10.74
C TRP A 206 -18.68 2.67 -9.54
N LEU A 207 -18.00 3.81 -9.66
CA LEU A 207 -17.24 4.42 -8.57
C LEU A 207 -18.13 4.80 -7.38
N GLU A 208 -19.31 5.35 -7.64
CA GLU A 208 -20.28 5.67 -6.58
C GLU A 208 -20.76 4.42 -5.84
N GLU A 209 -20.99 3.31 -6.56
CA GLU A 209 -21.30 2.03 -5.94
C GLU A 209 -20.13 1.49 -5.09
N ARG A 210 -18.88 1.69 -5.52
CA ARG A 210 -17.70 1.33 -4.69
C ARG A 210 -17.64 2.12 -3.40
N ARG A 211 -17.83 3.44 -3.46
CA ARG A 211 -17.89 4.33 -2.28
C ARG A 211 -19.00 3.92 -1.32
N LYS A 212 -20.19 3.62 -1.86
CA LYS A 212 -21.32 3.13 -1.07
C LYS A 212 -20.97 1.83 -0.34
N ARG A 213 -20.39 0.84 -1.04
CA ARG A 213 -19.95 -0.42 -0.41
C ARG A 213 -18.87 -0.24 0.64
N LEU A 214 -17.95 0.70 0.43
CA LEU A 214 -16.94 1.05 1.41
C LEU A 214 -17.58 1.54 2.72
N ILE A 215 -18.58 2.42 2.62
CA ILE A 215 -19.35 2.93 3.77
C ILE A 215 -20.13 1.80 4.44
N GLU A 216 -20.87 0.99 3.67
CA GLU A 216 -21.66 -0.14 4.20
C GLU A 216 -20.76 -1.15 4.94
N LEU A 217 -19.59 -1.47 4.38
CA LEU A 217 -18.59 -2.34 5.02
C LEU A 217 -18.07 -1.71 6.32
N ALA A 218 -17.70 -0.44 6.30
CA ALA A 218 -17.23 0.27 7.47
C ALA A 218 -18.29 0.30 8.59
N GLU A 219 -19.56 0.57 8.25
CA GLU A 219 -20.67 0.59 9.18
C GLU A 219 -20.97 -0.79 9.78
N LEU A 220 -20.96 -1.84 8.95
CA LEU A 220 -21.20 -3.23 9.38
C LEU A 220 -20.21 -3.67 10.48
N TYR A 221 -18.96 -3.21 10.39
CA TYR A 221 -17.91 -3.56 11.35
C TYR A 221 -17.60 -2.46 12.37
N GLY A 222 -18.31 -1.33 12.33
CA GLY A 222 -18.11 -0.20 13.22
C GLY A 222 -16.77 0.52 13.04
N VAL A 223 -16.19 0.44 11.84
CA VAL A 223 -14.98 1.18 11.47
C VAL A 223 -15.37 2.63 11.18
N ARG A 224 -14.74 3.57 11.86
CA ARG A 224 -14.97 5.02 11.74
C ARG A 224 -13.81 5.75 11.12
N ARG A 225 -12.61 5.17 11.18
CA ARG A 225 -11.40 5.69 10.57
C ARG A 225 -10.63 4.56 9.88
N GLN A 226 -10.18 4.85 8.66
CA GLN A 226 -9.22 4.04 7.92
C GLN A 226 -8.19 5.01 7.30
N ARG A 227 -6.90 4.69 7.44
CA ARG A 227 -5.79 5.59 7.12
C ARG A 227 -5.74 5.99 5.65
N LEU A 228 -5.84 5.04 4.73
CA LEU A 228 -5.81 5.28 3.29
C LEU A 228 -7.01 6.11 2.83
N ALA A 229 -8.22 5.81 3.30
CA ALA A 229 -9.42 6.60 3.03
C ALA A 229 -9.23 8.05 3.48
N SER A 230 -8.65 8.25 4.68
CA SER A 230 -8.34 9.58 5.21
C SER A 230 -7.33 10.33 4.33
N LEU A 231 -6.30 9.64 3.82
CA LEU A 231 -5.29 10.20 2.92
C LEU A 231 -5.88 10.58 1.56
N MET A 232 -6.81 9.78 1.05
CA MET A 232 -7.52 10.02 -0.21
C MET A 232 -8.64 11.07 -0.10
N GLY A 233 -9.01 11.47 1.12
CA GLY A 233 -10.18 12.33 1.35
C GLY A 233 -11.53 11.63 1.14
N GLU A 234 -11.55 10.29 1.13
CA GLU A 234 -12.76 9.49 0.97
C GLU A 234 -13.51 9.35 2.31
N SER A 235 -14.85 9.44 2.26
CA SER A 235 -15.69 9.20 3.45
C SER A 235 -16.01 7.73 3.60
N ILE A 236 -15.88 7.21 4.83
CA ILE A 236 -16.27 5.84 5.19
C ILE A 236 -17.46 5.81 6.16
N THR A 237 -18.13 6.95 6.35
CA THR A 237 -19.34 7.06 7.16
C THR A 237 -20.43 7.76 6.39
N SER A 238 -21.68 7.33 6.56
CA SER A 238 -22.82 8.06 6.00
C SER A 238 -22.89 9.50 6.52
N SER A 239 -23.26 10.45 5.65
CA SER A 239 -23.28 11.89 5.88
C SER A 239 -24.20 12.36 7.03
N SER A 240 -24.90 11.46 7.71
CA SER A 240 -25.72 11.74 8.89
C SER A 240 -24.92 11.97 10.18
N ASN A 241 -23.58 11.79 10.19
CA ASN A 241 -22.76 11.89 11.41
C ASN A 241 -21.53 12.82 11.35
N LEU A 242 -21.34 13.65 10.31
CA LEU A 242 -20.17 14.52 10.18
C LEU A 242 -20.50 15.99 10.43
N LYS A 243 -20.54 16.38 11.72
CA LYS A 243 -20.09 17.72 12.15
C LYS A 243 -18.72 17.58 12.81
N VAL A 244 -17.67 17.39 12.02
CA VAL A 244 -16.29 17.65 12.47
C VAL A 244 -15.51 18.29 11.33
N LYS A 245 -14.85 19.41 11.66
CA LYS A 245 -14.16 20.36 10.78
C LYS A 245 -13.08 19.69 9.93
N ALA A 246 -13.11 19.96 8.62
CA ALA A 246 -11.98 19.75 7.73
C ALA A 246 -10.85 20.75 8.07
N ALA A 247 -9.63 20.24 8.22
CA ALA A 247 -8.39 21.04 8.25
C ALA A 247 -7.28 20.27 7.51
N GLY A 248 -6.63 20.94 6.55
CA GLY A 248 -5.49 20.48 5.75
C GLY A 248 -5.95 19.73 4.49
N GLY A 249 -5.85 20.26 3.27
CA GLY A 249 -4.75 21.02 2.68
C GLY A 249 -3.83 20.04 1.95
N MET A 250 -4.07 19.80 0.65
CA MET A 250 -3.18 19.05 -0.24
C MET A 250 -1.77 19.67 -0.18
N PRO A 251 -0.70 18.89 0.01
CA PRO A 251 0.63 19.33 -0.38
C PRO A 251 0.83 19.21 -1.90
N PRO A 252 1.77 19.99 -2.47
CA PRO A 252 2.00 20.12 -3.92
C PRO A 252 2.52 18.85 -4.59
#